data_AF-G7P2B8-F1
#
_entry.id   AF-G7P2B8-F1
#
_cell.length_a   1.000
_cell.length_b   1.000
_cell.length_c   1.000
_cell.angle_alpha   90.00
_cell.angle_beta   90.00
_cell.angle_gamma   90.00
#
_symmetry.space_group_name_H-M   'P 1'
#
loop_
_entity.id
_entity.type
_entity.pdbx_description
1 polymer ?
#
loop_
_entity_poly.entity_id
_entity_poly.type
_entity_poly.pdbx_seq_one_letter_code
_entity_poly.pdbx_strand_id
1 'polypeptide(L)'
;MRWALALLLAFLFPAGQKSSNLEGITKSVTRPTGSSAEITCDFSGDSNFYIHWYLHQEGKAPQRLLYYDVSNSRDVLESGLSPGKYYTHTRTRSSWILILRNLIENDSGVYYCANWDR
;
A
#
# COMPACT_ATOMS: atom_id res chain seq x y z
N MET A 1 36.36 35.32 -28.89
CA MET A 1 35.40 34.20 -29.03
C MET A 1 35.00 33.75 -27.63
N ARG A 2 33.80 34.17 -27.22
CA ARG A 2 33.24 34.09 -25.87
C ARG A 2 32.34 32.85 -25.75
N TRP A 3 32.91 31.66 -25.56
CA TRP A 3 32.12 30.42 -25.48
C TRP A 3 32.57 29.46 -24.37
N ALA A 4 33.31 29.95 -23.35
CA ALA A 4 33.83 29.09 -22.28
C ALA A 4 33.00 29.12 -20.97
N LEU A 5 31.94 29.93 -20.88
CA LEU A 5 31.18 30.15 -19.65
C LEU A 5 29.81 29.45 -19.59
N ALA A 6 29.42 28.69 -20.61
CA ALA A 6 28.10 28.05 -20.67
C ALA A 6 28.06 26.60 -20.15
N LEU A 7 29.15 26.07 -19.58
CA LEU A 7 29.25 24.67 -19.14
C LEU A 7 28.89 24.42 -17.67
N LEU A 8 28.42 25.43 -16.93
CA LEU A 8 28.37 25.37 -15.46
C LEU A 8 27.01 25.03 -14.82
N LEU A 9 25.97 24.59 -15.55
CA LEU A 9 24.65 24.37 -14.93
C LEU A 9 23.89 23.10 -15.35
N ALA A 10 24.54 22.11 -15.95
CA ALA A 10 23.83 21.00 -16.61
C ALA A 10 23.58 19.72 -15.77
N PHE A 11 23.92 19.67 -14.47
CA PHE A 11 23.80 18.39 -13.72
C PHE A 11 23.27 18.52 -12.28
N LEU A 12 22.32 19.42 -12.05
CA LEU A 12 21.37 19.21 -10.97
C LEU A 12 20.08 18.71 -11.61
N PHE A 13 20.03 17.40 -11.92
CA PHE A 13 18.72 16.77 -11.99
C PHE A 13 18.16 16.87 -10.58
N PRO A 14 17.12 17.68 -10.30
CA PRO A 14 16.44 17.56 -9.03
C PRO A 14 16.00 16.10 -8.95
N ALA A 15 16.37 15.40 -7.88
CA ALA A 15 15.81 14.10 -7.57
C ALA A 15 14.29 14.29 -7.51
N GLY A 16 13.62 14.01 -8.63
CA GLY A 16 12.21 14.23 -8.77
C GLY A 16 11.50 13.18 -7.93
N GLN A 17 11.07 13.53 -6.73
CA GLN A 17 10.09 12.72 -6.02
C GLN A 17 8.77 12.83 -6.80
N LYS A 18 8.42 11.76 -7.52
CA LYS A 18 7.10 11.62 -8.12
C LYS A 18 6.12 11.26 -7.02
N SER A 19 5.54 12.26 -6.38
CA SER A 19 4.36 12.09 -5.55
C SER A 19 3.13 12.14 -6.46
N SER A 20 2.43 11.02 -6.61
CA SER A 20 1.06 11.04 -7.11
C SER A 20 0.14 10.95 -5.91
N ASN A 21 -0.68 11.98 -5.67
CA ASN A 21 -1.90 11.77 -4.91
C ASN A 21 -2.71 10.77 -5.72
N LEU A 22 -2.82 9.53 -5.24
CA LEU A 22 -3.84 8.64 -5.75
C LEU A 22 -5.16 9.29 -5.31
N GLU A 23 -5.77 10.11 -6.17
CA GLU A 23 -7.22 10.31 -6.16
C GLU A 23 -7.85 8.96 -6.53
N GLY A 24 -7.64 7.98 -5.65
CA GLY A 24 -8.25 6.68 -5.75
C GLY A 24 -9.74 6.90 -5.58
N ILE A 25 -10.53 6.29 -6.46
CA ILE A 25 -11.96 6.07 -6.20
C ILE A 25 -12.06 5.49 -4.80
N THR A 26 -12.58 6.27 -3.85
CA THR A 26 -12.76 5.80 -2.48
C THR A 26 -13.82 4.72 -2.53
N LYS A 27 -13.39 3.46 -2.42
CA LYS A 27 -14.28 2.31 -2.38
C LYS A 27 -14.81 2.18 -0.96
N SER A 28 -16.11 2.33 -0.80
CA SER A 28 -16.80 2.02 0.44
C SER A 28 -17.31 0.59 0.39
N VAL A 29 -17.02 -0.19 1.44
CA VAL A 29 -17.42 -1.60 1.56
C VAL A 29 -18.12 -1.78 2.89
N THR A 30 -19.41 -2.11 2.85
CA THR A 30 -20.18 -2.49 4.04
C THR A 30 -20.47 -3.98 3.99
N ARG A 31 -20.13 -4.69 5.07
CA ARG A 31 -20.29 -6.14 5.22
C ARG A 31 -20.78 -6.47 6.64
N PRO A 32 -21.57 -7.54 6.83
CA PRO A 32 -22.03 -7.93 8.15
C PRO A 32 -20.91 -8.50 9.02
N THR A 33 -21.05 -8.38 10.34
CA THR A 33 -20.20 -9.03 11.34
C THR A 33 -20.09 -10.54 11.07
N GLY A 34 -18.90 -11.10 11.30
CA GLY A 34 -18.59 -12.51 11.06
C GLY A 34 -18.29 -12.86 9.59
N SER A 35 -18.59 -11.98 8.64
CA SER A 35 -18.26 -12.20 7.22
C SER A 35 -16.81 -11.79 6.89
N SER A 36 -16.46 -11.81 5.60
CA SER A 36 -15.16 -11.34 5.10
C SER A 36 -15.33 -10.09 4.23
N ALA A 37 -14.30 -9.25 4.19
CA ALA A 37 -14.21 -8.10 3.30
C ALA A 37 -12.93 -8.16 2.44
N GLU A 38 -13.02 -7.54 1.27
CA GLU A 38 -11.92 -7.43 0.32
C GLU A 38 -11.65 -5.96 0.02
N ILE A 39 -10.38 -5.57 0.08
CA ILE A 39 -9.94 -4.21 -0.16
C ILE A 39 -8.88 -4.26 -1.25
N THR A 40 -9.24 -3.76 -2.44
CA THR A 40 -8.36 -3.78 -3.61
C THR A 40 -7.47 -2.55 -3.66
N CYS A 41 -6.20 -2.77 -3.94
CA CYS A 41 -5.21 -1.77 -4.24
C CYS A 41 -4.49 -2.10 -5.55
N ASP A 42 -4.48 -1.15 -6.47
CA ASP A 42 -3.87 -1.33 -7.78
C ASP A 42 -2.56 -0.54 -7.86
N PHE A 43 -1.45 -1.23 -8.15
CA PHE A 43 -0.13 -0.63 -8.33
C PHE A 43 0.41 -0.94 -9.72
N SER A 44 0.95 0.07 -10.39
CA SER A 44 1.73 -0.09 -11.61
C SER A 44 3.22 -0.11 -11.25
N GLY A 45 3.96 -1.13 -11.70
CA GLY A 45 5.39 -1.26 -11.42
C GLY A 45 5.90 -2.69 -11.52
N ASP A 46 7.22 -2.84 -11.54
CA ASP A 46 7.91 -4.13 -11.56
C ASP A 46 7.70 -4.92 -10.27
N SER A 47 7.74 -6.25 -10.28
CA SER A 47 7.38 -7.12 -9.15
C SER A 47 8.39 -7.16 -7.97
N ASN A 48 9.24 -6.15 -7.80
CA ASN A 48 10.27 -6.11 -6.76
C ASN A 48 10.00 -5.02 -5.70
N PHE A 49 8.84 -5.13 -5.03
CA PHE A 49 8.44 -4.22 -3.96
C PHE A 49 7.72 -4.96 -2.83
N TYR A 50 7.60 -4.27 -1.70
CA TYR A 50 6.72 -4.62 -0.61
C TYR A 50 5.40 -3.88 -0.74
N ILE A 51 4.31 -4.53 -0.32
CA ILE A 51 3.01 -3.86 -0.14
C ILE A 51 2.72 -3.80 1.34
N HIS A 52 2.51 -2.59 1.86
CA HIS A 52 2.13 -2.36 3.23
C HIS A 52 0.65 -2.05 3.31
N TRP A 53 -0.06 -2.73 4.21
CA TRP A 53 -1.47 -2.47 4.50
C TRP A 53 -1.63 -1.80 5.85
N TYR A 54 -2.45 -0.77 5.90
CA TYR A 54 -2.71 0.03 7.10
C TYR A 54 -4.20 0.13 7.38
N LEU A 55 -4.56 0.15 8.66
CA LEU A 55 -5.87 0.56 9.15
C LEU A 55 -5.74 1.90 9.85
N HIS A 56 -6.57 2.86 9.45
CA HIS A 56 -6.75 4.13 10.11
C HIS A 56 -8.17 4.21 10.67
N GLN A 57 -8.26 4.32 11.99
CA GLN A 57 -9.51 4.58 12.69
C GLN A 57 -9.51 6.02 13.19
N GLU A 58 -10.69 6.64 13.26
CA GLU A 58 -10.83 8.01 13.72
C GLU A 58 -10.21 8.19 15.12
N GLY A 59 -9.43 9.26 15.28
CA GLY A 59 -8.72 9.55 16.53
C GLY A 59 -7.48 8.70 16.81
N LYS A 60 -7.07 7.81 15.89
CA LYS A 60 -5.85 6.98 16.02
C LYS A 60 -4.88 7.26 14.86
N ALA A 61 -3.60 7.08 15.10
CA ALA A 61 -2.63 7.04 14.01
C ALA A 61 -2.84 5.79 13.14
N PRO A 62 -2.53 5.82 11.83
CA PRO A 62 -2.55 4.62 10.99
C PRO A 62 -1.67 3.51 11.57
N GLN A 63 -2.25 2.32 11.74
CA GLN A 63 -1.54 1.12 12.20
C GLN A 63 -1.25 0.21 11.03
N ARG A 64 -0.01 -0.23 10.86
CA ARG A 64 0.34 -1.26 9.87
C ARG A 64 -0.21 -2.61 10.33
N LEU A 65 -0.93 -3.28 9.44
CA LEU A 65 -1.49 -4.61 9.69
C LEU A 65 -0.52 -5.71 9.28
N LEU A 66 -0.01 -5.61 8.05
CA LEU A 66 0.97 -6.53 7.52
C LEU A 66 1.74 -5.85 6.38
N TYR A 67 2.82 -6.48 5.97
CA TYR A 67 3.38 -6.26 4.65
C TYR A 67 3.46 -7.56 3.86
N TYR A 68 3.30 -7.46 2.54
CA TYR A 68 3.44 -8.57 1.61
C TYR A 68 4.72 -8.40 0.81
N ASP A 69 5.62 -9.39 0.89
CA ASP A 69 6.81 -9.49 0.04
C ASP A 69 6.39 -10.10 -1.30
N VAL A 70 6.30 -9.25 -2.34
CA VAL A 70 5.87 -9.68 -3.67
C VAL A 70 6.82 -10.73 -4.26
N SER A 71 8.14 -10.54 -4.07
CA SER A 71 9.15 -11.45 -4.63
C SER A 71 9.08 -12.84 -4.01
N ASN A 72 8.83 -12.92 -2.70
CA ASN A 72 8.74 -14.18 -1.97
C ASN A 72 7.31 -14.70 -1.79
N SER A 73 6.31 -13.96 -2.29
CA SER A 73 4.89 -14.28 -2.17
C SER A 73 4.45 -14.56 -0.73
N ARG A 74 4.87 -13.72 0.22
CA ARG A 74 4.72 -13.97 1.66
C ARG A 74 4.14 -12.78 2.39
N ASP A 75 3.08 -13.03 3.17
CA ASP A 75 2.59 -12.10 4.19
C ASP A 75 3.47 -12.13 5.45
N VAL A 76 3.78 -10.96 5.97
CA VAL A 76 4.41 -10.75 7.28
C VAL A 76 3.50 -9.88 8.12
N LEU A 77 2.81 -10.52 9.05
CA LEU A 77 1.87 -9.89 9.96
C LEU A 77 2.60 -9.07 11.02
N GLU A 78 2.06 -7.89 11.35
CA GLU A 78 2.57 -7.06 12.43
C GLU A 78 2.35 -7.74 13.80
N SER A 79 3.26 -7.49 14.75
CA SER A 79 3.16 -8.08 16.09
C SER A 79 1.87 -7.67 16.81
N GLY A 80 1.30 -8.59 17.59
CA GLY A 80 0.08 -8.35 18.36
C GLY A 80 -1.23 -8.51 17.58
N LEU A 81 -1.17 -8.86 16.29
CA LEU A 81 -2.34 -9.17 15.49
C LEU A 81 -2.60 -10.67 15.41
N SER A 82 -3.89 -11.02 15.31
CA SER A 82 -4.32 -12.42 15.24
C SER A 82 -3.93 -13.07 13.90
N PRO A 83 -3.21 -14.21 13.92
CA PRO A 83 -2.94 -14.96 12.70
C PRO A 83 -4.22 -15.33 11.94
N GLY A 84 -4.20 -15.22 10.62
CA GLY A 84 -5.33 -15.55 9.75
C GLY A 84 -6.45 -14.50 9.70
N LYS A 85 -6.35 -13.40 10.47
CA LYS A 85 -7.28 -12.26 10.38
C LYS A 85 -7.14 -11.52 9.04
N TYR A 86 -5.90 -11.31 8.63
CA TYR A 86 -5.50 -10.54 7.44
C TYR A 86 -4.56 -11.38 6.58
N TYR A 87 -4.70 -11.28 5.26
CA TYR A 87 -3.76 -11.85 4.30
C TYR A 87 -3.90 -11.14 2.94
N THR A 88 -2.84 -11.21 2.14
CA THR A 88 -2.84 -10.61 0.80
C THR A 88 -3.12 -11.67 -0.25
N HIS A 89 -4.04 -11.34 -1.16
CA HIS A 89 -4.29 -12.11 -2.36
C HIS A 89 -3.96 -11.27 -3.60
N THR A 90 -3.49 -11.92 -4.65
CA THR A 90 -3.09 -11.28 -5.90
C THR A 90 -4.05 -11.69 -7.00
N ARG A 91 -4.82 -10.74 -7.54
CA ARG A 91 -5.75 -11.03 -8.63
C ARG A 91 -5.06 -10.93 -9.99
N THR A 92 -4.20 -9.94 -10.16
CA THR A 92 -3.37 -9.73 -11.35
C THR A 92 -1.99 -9.24 -10.93
N ARG A 93 -1.04 -9.10 -11.87
CA ARG A 93 0.31 -8.56 -11.57
C ARG A 93 0.30 -7.11 -11.03
N SER A 94 -0.82 -6.42 -11.14
CA SER A 94 -0.98 -5.02 -10.73
C SER A 94 -2.13 -4.80 -9.74
N SER A 95 -2.81 -5.87 -9.29
CA SER A 95 -4.02 -5.77 -8.47
C SER A 95 -3.90 -6.68 -7.25
N TRP A 96 -3.81 -6.03 -6.09
CA TRP A 96 -3.52 -6.64 -4.80
C TRP A 96 -4.72 -6.44 -3.88
N ILE A 97 -5.10 -7.49 -3.15
CA ILE A 97 -6.32 -7.52 -2.37
C ILE A 97 -5.97 -7.88 -0.94
N LEU A 98 -6.25 -6.99 0.00
CA LEU A 98 -6.29 -7.34 1.41
C LEU A 98 -7.59 -8.06 1.70
N ILE A 99 -7.51 -9.26 2.24
CA ILE A 99 -8.68 -10.00 2.70
C ILE A 99 -8.71 -9.98 4.23
N LEU A 100 -9.85 -9.56 4.76
CA LEU A 100 -10.16 -9.52 6.18
C LEU A 100 -11.19 -10.61 6.48
N ARG A 101 -10.92 -11.48 7.45
CA ARG A 101 -11.85 -12.53 7.87
C ARG A 101 -12.53 -12.19 9.18
N ASN A 102 -13.69 -12.80 9.43
CA ASN A 102 -14.41 -12.74 10.70
C ASN A 102 -14.56 -11.30 11.21
N LEU A 103 -15.20 -10.45 10.40
CA LEU A 103 -15.34 -9.02 10.70
C LEU A 103 -15.99 -8.77 12.06
N ILE A 104 -15.45 -7.79 12.78
CA ILE A 104 -15.98 -7.22 14.03
C ILE A 104 -16.08 -5.70 13.88
N GLU A 105 -16.81 -5.04 14.78
CA GLU A 105 -16.99 -3.57 14.73
C GLU A 105 -15.66 -2.80 14.76
N ASN A 106 -14.66 -3.30 15.50
CA ASN A 106 -13.35 -2.66 15.56
C ASN A 106 -12.53 -2.80 14.26
N ASP A 107 -13.00 -3.55 13.26
CA ASP A 107 -12.40 -3.54 11.92
C ASP A 107 -12.89 -2.35 11.07
N SER A 108 -13.88 -1.57 11.54
CA SER A 108 -14.33 -0.38 10.83
C SER A 108 -13.25 0.71 10.84
N GLY A 109 -12.97 1.25 9.66
CA GLY A 109 -12.01 2.32 9.44
C GLY A 109 -11.64 2.48 7.96
N VAL A 110 -10.69 3.37 7.70
CA VAL A 110 -10.13 3.57 6.36
C VAL A 110 -8.90 2.68 6.21
N TYR A 111 -8.86 1.90 5.15
CA TYR A 111 -7.73 1.04 4.85
C TYR A 111 -6.87 1.67 3.76
N TYR A 112 -5.58 1.77 4.02
CA TYR A 112 -4.60 2.28 3.07
C TYR A 112 -3.63 1.19 2.65
N CYS A 113 -3.13 1.32 1.43
CA CYS A 113 -2.06 0.52 0.87
C CYS A 113 -0.93 1.44 0.40
N ALA A 114 0.30 1.00 0.55
CA ALA A 114 1.46 1.66 -0.02
C ALA A 114 2.44 0.61 -0.55
N ASN A 115 3.12 0.90 -1.67
CA ASN A 115 4.23 0.08 -2.14
C ASN A 115 5.58 0.74 -1.81
N TRP A 116 6.60 -0.09 -1.58
CA TRP A 116 7.98 0.38 -1.37
C TRP A 116 8.95 -0.56 -2.06
N ASP A 117 9.88 -0.01 -2.85
CA ASP A 117 10.89 -0.80 -3.54
C ASP A 117 11.73 -1.60 -2.53
N ARG A 118 12.08 -2.84 -2.89
CA ARG A 118 12.91 -3.69 -2.05
C ARG A 118 14.37 -3.27 -2.04
#